data_AF-A0A1Z8UU97-F1
#
_entry.id   AF-A0A1Z8UU97-F1
#
_cell.length_a   1.000
_cell.length_b   1.000
_cell.length_c   1.000
_cell.angle_alpha   90.00
_cell.angle_beta   90.00
_cell.angle_gamma   90.00
#
_symmetry.space_group_name_H-M   'P 1'
#
loop_
_entity.id
_entity.type
_entity.pdbx_description
1 polymer ?
#
loop_
_entity_poly.entity_id
_entity_poly.type
_entity_poly.pdbx_seq_one_letter_code
_entity_poly.pdbx_strand_id
1 'polypeptide(L)'
;MNKIFSSVRIKEISEVYRLKPSQVILQWLSYNGAIPIFQTSNLSNLKENIMFDSTIISKDFFEKINKEFEVKVVRVLPSEIQIVESFSGKFYTNIEQAKKNTYNFSPSPIEIAKEIKENDILKPIKLKKKRSGYSLYEGQLRYWGWVIAYGNNFPIEAIIE
;
A
#
# COMPACT_ATOMS: atom_id res chain seq x y z
N MET A 1 0.93 4.73 -16.82
CA MET A 1 1.70 5.91 -16.33
C MET A 1 1.49 5.99 -14.82
N ASN A 2 2.54 6.14 -14.01
CA ASN A 2 2.42 6.13 -12.54
C ASN A 2 1.61 7.36 -12.08
N LYS A 3 0.50 7.16 -11.35
CA LYS A 3 -0.47 8.20 -10.97
C LYS A 3 0.19 9.41 -10.29
N ILE A 4 1.25 9.17 -9.54
CA ILE A 4 2.01 10.21 -8.83
C ILE A 4 2.65 11.20 -9.81
N PHE A 5 3.40 10.71 -10.80
CA PHE A 5 4.08 11.56 -11.79
C PHE A 5 3.13 12.36 -12.68
N SER A 6 1.87 11.91 -12.81
CA SER A 6 0.83 12.64 -13.53
C SER A 6 0.05 13.63 -12.67
N SER A 7 0.28 13.69 -11.35
CA SER A 7 -0.46 14.58 -10.46
C SER A 7 -0.28 16.05 -10.83
N VAL A 8 -1.40 16.77 -10.83
CA VAL A 8 -1.43 18.22 -11.08
C VAL A 8 -0.62 18.96 -10.02
N ARG A 9 -0.69 18.56 -8.75
CA ARG A 9 0.06 19.21 -7.66
C ARG A 9 1.56 19.09 -7.82
N ILE A 10 2.04 17.92 -8.24
CA ILE A 10 3.48 17.72 -8.47
C ILE A 10 3.97 18.60 -9.62
N LYS A 11 3.17 18.75 -10.68
CA LYS A 11 3.48 19.65 -11.80
C LYS A 11 3.48 21.12 -11.38
N GLU A 12 2.46 21.57 -10.64
CA GLU A 12 2.39 22.93 -10.09
C GLU A 12 3.65 23.26 -9.26
N ILE A 13 4.05 22.37 -8.37
CA ILE A 13 5.25 22.55 -7.53
C ILE A 13 6.52 22.56 -8.39
N SER A 14 6.61 21.66 -9.37
CA SER A 14 7.73 21.58 -10.31
C SER A 14 7.92 22.92 -11.05
N GLU A 15 6.84 23.56 -11.47
CA GLU A 15 6.88 24.86 -12.15
C GLU A 15 7.28 26.00 -11.19
N VAL A 16 6.68 26.07 -10.00
CA VAL A 16 6.97 27.12 -9.00
C VAL A 16 8.44 27.09 -8.57
N TYR A 17 8.98 25.91 -8.31
CA TYR A 17 10.35 25.74 -7.82
C TYR A 17 11.38 25.45 -8.93
N ARG A 18 10.93 25.36 -10.19
CA ARG A 18 11.76 24.99 -11.36
C ARG A 18 12.52 23.68 -11.16
N LEU A 19 11.86 22.71 -10.54
CA LEU A 19 12.40 21.38 -10.27
C LEU A 19 11.77 20.36 -11.23
N LYS A 20 12.45 19.25 -11.45
CA LYS A 20 11.81 18.11 -12.13
C LYS A 20 10.80 17.44 -11.20
N PRO A 21 9.71 16.85 -11.75
CA PRO A 21 8.76 16.08 -10.95
C PRO A 21 9.41 14.98 -10.10
N SER A 22 10.49 14.36 -10.58
CA SER A 22 11.25 13.38 -9.80
C SER A 22 11.86 13.99 -8.54
N GLN A 23 12.48 15.17 -8.63
CA GLN A 23 13.08 15.84 -7.47
C GLN A 23 12.02 16.23 -6.45
N VAL A 24 10.86 16.73 -6.90
CA VAL A 24 9.72 17.04 -6.02
C VAL A 24 9.25 15.79 -5.27
N ILE A 25 9.12 14.65 -5.97
CA ILE A 25 8.75 13.37 -5.35
C ILE A 25 9.79 12.91 -4.33
N LEU A 26 11.08 13.01 -4.65
CA LEU A 26 12.17 12.59 -3.75
C LEU A 26 12.20 13.45 -2.48
N GLN A 27 12.00 14.76 -2.60
CA GLN A 27 11.87 15.64 -1.43
C GLN A 27 10.62 15.32 -0.62
N TRP A 28 9.48 15.09 -1.27
CA TRP A 28 8.23 14.72 -0.58
C TRP A 28 8.35 13.40 0.19
N LEU A 29 9.02 12.40 -0.39
CA LEU A 29 9.33 11.15 0.32
C LEU A 29 10.22 11.40 1.54
N SER A 30 11.25 12.23 1.38
CA SER A 30 12.16 12.60 2.47
C SER A 30 11.46 13.37 3.58
N TYR A 31 10.54 14.28 3.23
CA TYR A 31 9.70 15.00 4.16
C TYR A 31 8.85 14.08 5.03
N ASN A 32 8.35 12.97 4.45
CA ASN A 32 7.59 11.94 5.17
C ASN A 32 8.48 10.91 5.87
N GLY A 33 9.78 11.18 6.04
CA GLY A 33 10.72 10.36 6.80
C GLY A 33 11.29 9.15 6.06
N ALA A 34 11.02 9.01 4.75
CA ALA A 34 11.64 7.96 3.95
C ALA A 34 13.04 8.38 3.45
N ILE A 35 13.96 7.44 3.31
CA ILE A 35 15.23 7.67 2.61
C ILE A 35 15.04 7.25 1.15
N PRO A 36 14.95 8.19 0.20
CA PRO A 36 14.64 7.84 -1.18
C PRO A 36 15.84 7.14 -1.85
N ILE A 37 15.59 5.96 -2.42
CA ILE A 37 16.52 5.26 -3.29
C ILE A 37 15.94 5.30 -4.70
N PHE A 38 16.65 5.94 -5.62
CA PHE A 38 16.22 6.07 -7.02
C PHE A 38 17.16 5.35 -7.96
N GLN A 39 16.60 4.84 -9.06
CA GLN A 39 17.34 4.15 -10.11
C GLN A 39 17.21 4.92 -11.42
N THR A 40 18.31 5.11 -12.14
CA THR A 40 18.32 5.70 -13.47
C THR A 40 19.55 5.21 -14.24
N SER A 41 19.38 4.93 -15.52
CA SER A 41 20.49 4.70 -16.46
C SER A 41 20.90 5.99 -17.20
N ASN A 42 20.10 7.06 -17.07
CA ASN A 42 20.38 8.36 -17.68
C ASN A 42 21.22 9.21 -16.72
N LEU A 43 22.41 9.61 -17.18
CA LEU A 43 23.38 10.39 -16.41
C LEU A 43 22.85 11.80 -16.04
N SER A 44 22.06 12.43 -16.92
CA SER A 44 21.48 13.74 -16.63
C SER A 44 20.50 13.65 -15.46
N ASN A 45 19.59 12.67 -15.51
CA ASN A 45 18.65 12.42 -14.42
C ASN A 45 19.35 12.04 -13.12
N LEU A 46 20.48 11.30 -13.19
CA LEU A 46 21.29 10.97 -12.02
C LEU A 46 21.80 12.24 -11.34
N LYS A 47 22.42 13.14 -12.10
CA LYS A 47 22.96 14.40 -11.58
C LYS A 47 21.88 15.25 -10.92
N GLU A 48 20.72 15.37 -11.55
CA GLU A 48 19.60 16.16 -11.01
C GLU A 48 18.99 15.51 -9.76
N ASN A 49 18.76 14.19 -9.79
CA ASN A 49 18.14 13.49 -8.66
C ASN A 49 19.07 13.35 -7.46
N ILE A 50 20.40 13.37 -7.62
CA ILE A 50 21.33 13.45 -6.47
C ILE A 50 21.16 14.79 -5.75
N MET A 51 20.94 15.87 -6.50
CA MET A 51 20.77 17.22 -5.98
C MET A 51 19.30 17.55 -5.68
N PHE A 52 18.47 16.54 -5.40
CA PHE A 52 17.03 16.74 -5.29
C PHE A 52 16.63 17.67 -4.14
N ASP A 53 17.47 17.81 -3.12
CA ASP A 53 17.29 18.64 -1.93
C ASP A 53 17.96 20.02 -2.02
N SER A 54 18.58 20.35 -3.17
CA SER A 54 19.29 21.62 -3.38
C SER A 54 18.40 22.87 -3.33
N THR A 55 17.09 22.71 -3.55
CA THR A 55 16.08 23.77 -3.44
C THR A 55 15.02 23.32 -2.45
N ILE A 56 14.84 24.04 -1.34
CA ILE A 56 13.90 23.67 -0.29
C ILE A 56 12.47 24.04 -0.70
N ILE A 57 11.60 23.04 -0.85
CA ILE A 57 10.16 23.25 -1.07
C ILE A 57 9.48 23.55 0.27
N SER A 58 8.57 24.53 0.30
CA SER A 58 7.78 24.84 1.49
C SER A 58 6.92 23.64 1.94
N LYS A 59 6.86 23.42 3.26
CA LYS A 59 6.08 22.33 3.88
C LYS A 59 4.59 22.37 3.48
N ASP A 60 4.02 23.55 3.28
CA ASP A 60 2.62 23.70 2.87
C ASP A 60 2.30 23.00 1.54
N PHE A 61 3.29 22.87 0.64
CA PHE A 61 3.12 22.12 -0.59
C PHE A 61 3.12 20.61 -0.33
N PHE A 62 3.98 20.12 0.57
CA PHE A 62 3.98 18.72 0.94
C PHE A 62 2.71 18.32 1.68
N GLU A 63 2.14 19.18 2.51
CA GLU A 63 0.84 18.93 3.15
C GLU A 63 -0.30 18.79 2.13
N LYS A 64 -0.26 19.57 1.03
CA LYS A 64 -1.21 19.42 -0.08
C LYS A 64 -1.06 18.08 -0.79
N ILE A 65 0.19 17.63 -1.03
CA ILE A 65 0.47 16.32 -1.63
C ILE A 65 0.01 15.21 -0.67
N ASN A 66 0.33 15.30 0.63
CA ASN A 66 -0.11 14.35 1.65
C ASN A 66 -1.63 14.19 1.65
N LYS A 67 -2.37 15.30 1.58
CA LYS A 67 -3.83 15.27 1.51
C LYS A 67 -4.38 14.64 0.23
N GLU A 68 -3.72 14.84 -0.91
CA GLU A 68 -4.13 14.23 -2.19
C GLU A 68 -3.91 12.72 -2.21
N PHE A 69 -2.79 12.27 -1.65
CA PHE A 69 -2.40 10.85 -1.62
C PHE A 69 -2.73 10.16 -0.29
N GLU A 70 -3.55 10.78 0.55
CA GLU A 70 -3.98 10.20 1.82
C GLU A 70 -4.72 8.89 1.58
N VAL A 71 -4.15 7.80 2.10
CA VAL A 71 -4.75 6.47 2.00
C VAL A 71 -5.74 6.30 3.14
N LYS A 72 -7.04 6.26 2.82
CA LYS A 72 -8.09 6.01 3.80
C LYS A 72 -8.15 4.52 4.13
N VAL A 73 -7.75 4.19 5.36
CA VAL A 73 -7.94 2.86 5.93
C VAL A 73 -9.29 2.81 6.64
N VAL A 74 -10.08 1.79 6.33
CA VAL A 74 -11.37 1.51 6.96
C VAL A 74 -11.34 0.12 7.61
N ARG A 75 -12.29 -0.14 8.50
CA ARG A 75 -12.45 -1.44 9.16
C ARG A 75 -13.65 -2.16 8.55
N VAL A 76 -13.42 -3.38 8.03
CA VAL A 76 -14.45 -4.17 7.33
C VAL A 76 -14.55 -5.54 7.97
N LEU A 77 -15.76 -6.04 8.18
CA LEU A 77 -15.96 -7.39 8.73
C LEU A 77 -15.56 -8.44 7.69
N PRO A 78 -14.81 -9.50 8.07
CA PRO A 78 -14.51 -10.61 7.17
C PRO A 78 -15.74 -11.24 6.51
N SER A 79 -16.89 -11.26 7.20
CA SER A 79 -18.16 -11.74 6.65
C SER A 79 -18.67 -10.95 5.45
N GLU A 80 -18.21 -9.71 5.25
CA GLU A 80 -18.58 -8.85 4.12
C GLU A 80 -17.61 -8.96 2.94
N ILE A 81 -16.55 -9.78 3.09
CA ILE A 81 -15.45 -9.89 2.15
C ILE A 81 -15.55 -11.21 1.38
N GLN A 82 -15.76 -11.09 0.08
CA GLN A 82 -15.67 -12.21 -0.85
C GLN A 82 -14.22 -12.38 -1.31
N ILE A 83 -13.70 -13.60 -1.17
CA ILE A 83 -12.39 -13.94 -1.69
C ILE A 83 -12.52 -14.22 -3.19
N VAL A 84 -11.70 -13.56 -3.98
CA VAL A 84 -11.61 -13.80 -5.43
C VAL A 84 -10.26 -14.40 -5.77
N GLU A 85 -10.15 -14.90 -7.00
CA GLU A 85 -8.92 -15.50 -7.50
C GLU A 85 -7.73 -14.54 -7.39
N SER A 86 -6.59 -15.06 -6.93
CA SER A 86 -5.34 -14.33 -6.87
C SER A 86 -4.67 -14.29 -8.24
N PHE A 87 -3.81 -13.29 -8.47
CA PHE A 87 -2.97 -13.25 -9.68
C PHE A 87 -2.08 -14.48 -9.85
N SER A 88 -1.75 -15.20 -8.78
CA SER A 88 -0.95 -16.43 -8.83
C SER A 88 -1.78 -17.67 -9.18
N GLY A 89 -3.10 -17.56 -9.28
CA GLY A 89 -4.04 -18.68 -9.44
C GLY A 89 -4.14 -19.59 -8.20
N LYS A 90 -3.37 -19.33 -7.14
CA LYS A 90 -3.35 -20.11 -5.90
C LYS A 90 -3.89 -19.26 -4.75
N PHE A 91 -5.01 -19.67 -4.19
CA PHE A 91 -5.66 -18.99 -3.07
C PHE A 91 -6.56 -19.95 -2.30
N TYR A 92 -6.69 -19.73 -0.99
CA TYR A 92 -7.63 -20.52 -0.20
C TYR A 92 -9.04 -19.94 -0.33
N THR A 93 -10.03 -20.82 -0.47
CA THR A 93 -11.46 -20.43 -0.56
C THR A 93 -12.17 -20.53 0.79
N ASN A 94 -11.58 -21.27 1.74
CA ASN A 94 -12.15 -21.49 3.06
C ASN A 94 -11.05 -21.60 4.13
N ILE A 95 -11.47 -21.45 5.39
CA ILE A 95 -10.56 -21.44 6.54
C ILE A 95 -9.82 -22.77 6.72
N GLU A 96 -10.43 -23.89 6.36
CA GLU A 96 -9.82 -25.21 6.52
C GLU A 96 -8.67 -25.42 5.53
N GLN A 97 -8.81 -24.95 4.30
CA GLN A 97 -7.71 -24.90 3.33
C GLN A 97 -6.55 -24.02 3.83
N ALA A 98 -6.89 -22.84 4.38
CA ALA A 98 -5.89 -21.92 4.92
C ALA A 98 -5.12 -22.52 6.11
N LYS A 99 -5.82 -23.14 7.06
CA LYS A 99 -5.20 -23.84 8.21
C LYS A 99 -4.32 -25.00 7.77
N LYS A 100 -4.75 -25.77 6.76
CA LYS A 100 -3.95 -26.88 6.21
C LYS A 100 -2.77 -26.41 5.36
N ASN A 101 -2.69 -25.11 5.05
CA ASN A 101 -1.71 -24.54 4.15
C ASN A 101 -1.60 -25.33 2.82
N THR A 102 -2.73 -25.61 2.16
CA THR A 102 -2.79 -26.52 0.98
C THR A 102 -1.87 -26.14 -0.18
N TYR A 103 -1.43 -24.88 -0.24
CA TYR A 103 -0.53 -24.35 -1.25
C TYR A 103 0.92 -24.18 -0.78
N ASN A 104 1.25 -24.62 0.44
CA ASN A 104 2.57 -24.54 1.07
C ASN A 104 3.19 -23.13 1.01
N PHE A 105 2.37 -22.10 1.26
CA PHE A 105 2.87 -20.74 1.36
C PHE A 105 3.73 -20.58 2.61
N SER A 106 4.77 -19.74 2.49
CA SER A 106 5.66 -19.34 3.57
C SER A 106 5.79 -17.80 3.56
N PRO A 107 5.46 -17.10 4.66
CA PRO A 107 4.84 -17.66 5.87
C PRO A 107 3.43 -18.23 5.58
N SER A 108 3.05 -19.25 6.34
CA SER A 108 1.74 -19.88 6.30
C SER A 108 0.68 -19.00 6.97
N PRO A 109 -0.63 -19.19 6.69
CA PRO A 109 -1.68 -18.45 7.38
C PRO A 109 -1.67 -18.59 8.91
N ILE A 110 -1.24 -19.74 9.44
CA ILE A 110 -1.13 -19.97 10.89
C ILE A 110 0.04 -19.18 11.48
N GLU A 111 1.19 -19.14 10.80
CA GLU A 111 2.33 -18.34 11.22
C GLU A 111 1.97 -16.85 11.23
N ILE A 112 1.30 -16.37 10.17
CA ILE A 112 0.79 -14.99 10.11
C ILE A 112 -0.22 -14.74 11.24
N ALA A 113 -1.14 -15.67 11.51
CA ALA A 113 -2.10 -15.51 12.61
C ALA A 113 -1.42 -15.37 13.98
N LYS A 114 -0.32 -16.10 14.20
CA LYS A 114 0.50 -15.99 15.40
C LYS A 114 1.20 -14.64 15.47
N GLU A 115 1.84 -14.21 14.39
CA GLU A 115 2.49 -12.88 14.31
C GLU A 115 1.51 -11.74 14.56
N ILE A 116 0.29 -11.82 14.01
CA ILE A 116 -0.77 -10.84 14.24
C ILE A 116 -1.10 -10.73 15.72
N LYS A 117 -1.24 -11.86 16.43
CA LYS A 117 -1.55 -11.86 17.87
C LYS A 117 -0.41 -11.30 18.73
N GLU A 118 0.83 -11.41 18.26
CA GLU A 118 2.01 -10.98 19.00
C GLU A 118 2.35 -9.51 18.77
N ASN A 119 2.26 -9.03 17.52
CA ASN A 119 2.81 -7.72 17.13
C ASN A 119 1.75 -6.72 16.63
N ASP A 120 0.49 -7.13 16.43
CA ASP A 120 -0.65 -6.31 15.97
C ASP A 120 -0.43 -5.49 14.68
N ILE A 121 0.66 -5.77 13.93
CA ILE A 121 1.02 -5.03 12.72
C ILE A 121 0.69 -5.87 11.50
N LEU A 122 -0.34 -5.44 10.78
CA LEU A 122 -0.72 -5.98 9.48
C LEU A 122 -0.89 -4.83 8.50
N LYS A 123 -0.17 -4.85 7.37
CA LYS A 123 -0.52 -3.95 6.27
C LYS A 123 -1.99 -4.18 5.90
N PRO A 124 -2.81 -3.12 5.72
CA PRO A 124 -4.20 -3.27 5.34
C PRO A 124 -4.37 -4.18 4.13
N ILE A 125 -5.45 -4.96 4.11
CA ILE A 125 -5.86 -5.68 2.90
C ILE A 125 -6.43 -4.69 1.89
N LYS A 126 -6.47 -5.07 0.61
CA LYS A 126 -7.11 -4.21 -0.39
C LYS A 126 -8.35 -4.85 -0.96
N LEU A 127 -9.40 -4.05 -0.99
CA LEU A 127 -10.75 -4.45 -1.34
C LEU A 127 -11.24 -3.64 -2.54
N LYS A 128 -11.97 -4.29 -3.44
CA LYS A 128 -12.81 -3.61 -4.43
C LYS A 128 -14.25 -3.62 -3.98
N LYS A 129 -14.92 -2.48 -4.08
CA LYS A 129 -16.35 -2.38 -3.73
C LYS A 129 -17.20 -3.16 -4.74
N LYS A 130 -18.19 -3.91 -4.25
CA LYS A 130 -19.21 -4.60 -5.06
C LYS A 130 -20.61 -4.06 -4.75
N ARG A 131 -21.63 -4.50 -5.51
CA ARG A 131 -23.04 -4.19 -5.24
C ARG A 131 -23.45 -4.64 -3.83
N SER A 132 -22.94 -5.79 -3.38
CA SER A 132 -23.14 -6.34 -2.04
C SER A 132 -21.78 -6.70 -1.44
N GLY A 133 -21.27 -5.87 -0.53
CA GLY A 133 -20.00 -6.09 0.16
C GLY A 133 -18.75 -5.77 -0.69
N TYR A 134 -17.71 -6.58 -0.48
CA TYR A 134 -16.37 -6.31 -1.00
C TYR A 134 -15.74 -7.55 -1.64
N SER A 135 -14.79 -7.36 -2.55
CA SER A 135 -13.91 -8.44 -2.99
C SER A 135 -12.46 -8.18 -2.64
N LEU A 136 -11.82 -9.20 -2.05
CA LEU A 136 -10.41 -9.19 -1.69
C LEU A 136 -9.53 -9.46 -2.90
N TYR A 137 -8.81 -8.44 -3.35
CA TYR A 137 -7.90 -8.58 -4.50
C TYR A 137 -6.42 -8.53 -4.11
N GLU A 138 -6.06 -8.01 -2.92
CA GLU A 138 -4.68 -8.02 -2.42
C GLU A 138 -4.62 -8.32 -0.92
N GLY A 139 -3.63 -9.10 -0.49
CA GLY A 139 -3.42 -9.43 0.92
C GLY A 139 -4.14 -10.68 1.40
N GLN A 140 -4.37 -11.68 0.54
CA GLN A 140 -5.10 -12.90 0.89
C GLN A 140 -4.50 -13.69 2.05
N LEU A 141 -3.18 -13.84 2.10
CA LEU A 141 -2.50 -14.50 3.23
C LEU A 141 -2.77 -13.75 4.55
N ARG A 142 -2.75 -12.42 4.51
CA ARG A 142 -3.02 -11.54 5.65
C ARG A 142 -4.48 -11.63 6.11
N TYR A 143 -5.42 -11.65 5.17
CA TYR A 143 -6.84 -11.91 5.45
C TYR A 143 -7.03 -13.24 6.18
N TRP A 144 -6.43 -14.33 5.68
CA TRP A 144 -6.60 -15.63 6.31
C TRP A 144 -5.91 -15.73 7.67
N GLY A 145 -4.73 -15.13 7.83
CA GLY A 145 -4.09 -14.99 9.13
C GLY A 145 -5.01 -14.27 10.13
N TRP A 146 -5.66 -13.18 9.72
CA TRP A 146 -6.62 -12.45 10.54
C TRP A 146 -7.84 -13.29 10.93
N VAL A 147 -8.47 -13.96 9.95
CA VAL A 147 -9.63 -14.82 10.20
C VAL A 147 -9.28 -16.00 11.12
N ILE A 148 -8.07 -16.56 11.01
CA ILE A 148 -7.60 -17.60 11.94
C ILE A 148 -7.35 -17.02 13.34
N ALA A 149 -6.80 -15.80 13.43
CA ALA A 149 -6.46 -15.17 14.69
C ALA A 149 -7.70 -14.75 15.50
N TYR A 150 -8.66 -14.09 14.84
CA TYR A 150 -9.78 -13.38 15.48
C TYR A 150 -11.16 -13.86 15.02
N GLY A 151 -11.26 -14.70 13.98
CA GLY A 151 -12.53 -15.15 13.43
C GLY A 151 -13.19 -14.11 12.51
N ASN A 152 -14.46 -14.35 12.18
CA ASN A 152 -15.19 -13.55 11.19
C ASN A 152 -15.89 -12.29 11.75
N ASN A 153 -15.89 -12.13 13.08
CA ASN A 153 -16.65 -11.07 13.76
C ASN A 153 -15.78 -9.86 14.15
N PHE A 154 -14.47 -9.93 13.89
CA PHE A 154 -13.54 -8.84 14.18
C PHE A 154 -13.13 -8.16 12.88
N PRO A 155 -13.38 -6.85 12.75
CA PRO A 155 -13.13 -6.16 11.49
C PRO A 155 -11.64 -6.02 11.23
N ILE A 156 -11.24 -6.22 9.98
CA ILE A 156 -9.87 -6.09 9.49
C ILE A 156 -9.65 -4.74 8.84
N GLU A 157 -8.45 -4.18 8.98
CA GLU A 157 -8.06 -2.95 8.28
C GLU A 157 -7.94 -3.17 6.78
N ALA A 158 -8.61 -2.30 6.02
CA ALA A 158 -8.73 -2.40 4.58
C ALA A 158 -8.62 -1.03 3.90
N ILE A 159 -8.07 -1.05 2.68
CA ILE A 159 -8.12 0.08 1.74
C ILE A 159 -9.14 -0.30 0.66
N ILE A 160 -10.09 0.59 0.39
CA ILE A 160 -11.08 0.41 -0.67
C ILE A 160 -10.62 1.16 -1.92
N GLU A 161 -10.42 0.42 -3.01
CA GLU A 161 -10.12 0.95 -4.35
C GLU A 161 -11.30 0.79 -5.32
#